data_AF-A0A149V5C3-F1
#
_entry.id   AF-A0A149V5C3-F1
#
_cell.length_a   1.000
_cell.length_b   1.000
_cell.length_c   1.000
_cell.angle_alpha   90.00
_cell.angle_beta   90.00
_cell.angle_gamma   90.00
#
_symmetry.space_group_name_H-M   'P 1'
#
loop_
_entity.id
_entity.type
_entity.pdbx_description
1 polymer ?
#
loop_
_entity_poly.entity_id
_entity_poly.type
_entity_poly.pdbx_seq_one_letter_code
_entity_poly.pdbx_strand_id
1 'polypeptide(L)'
;MLPSLSRRSFGLGLTGLLAAPRIAQASTPIMTSDVPPPTLEVLKWAPATRAALQSVMDAHGHYSEGYDANQRPYAVFDWDETAIVGNVQETLFHFMLEHFSFLLPAEQFRHLLHVGGSEHPLPAPFKNLAGQPIIFSELIQDILEDYRALAAHYGHMPHPLPREELADDPALQAFRARMALYHQALRAIHGEEVAQRGLIRLLAGQTVQDVVALTRAANESALGQSIERITWKSPASRPGRTGPLSVTITQALRLTPEMADLFQRGGADDRVDALFL
;
A
#
# COMPACT_ATOMS: atom_id res chain seq x y z
N MET A 1 43.44 16.63 14.30
CA MET A 1 44.11 16.17 15.54
C MET A 1 43.67 14.75 15.80
N LEU A 2 44.55 13.78 15.54
CA LEU A 2 44.36 12.34 15.76
C LEU A 2 45.46 11.90 16.73
N PRO A 3 45.18 11.12 17.79
CA PRO A 3 46.25 10.52 18.58
C PRO A 3 46.68 9.17 18.00
N SER A 4 48.00 9.02 18.01
CA SER A 4 48.84 7.99 17.44
C SER A 4 48.76 6.63 18.15
N LEU A 5 48.97 5.59 17.35
CA LEU A 5 49.31 4.23 17.73
C LEU A 5 50.58 4.17 18.60
N SER A 6 50.55 3.38 19.67
CA SER A 6 51.74 2.93 20.40
C SER A 6 51.82 1.41 20.37
N ARG A 7 52.78 0.89 19.59
CA ARG A 7 53.28 -0.49 19.67
C ARG A 7 54.29 -0.58 20.81
N ARG A 8 54.09 -1.53 21.72
CA ARG A 8 55.18 -2.17 22.48
C ARG A 8 54.95 -3.67 22.51
N SER A 9 55.85 -4.38 21.82
CA SER A 9 56.07 -5.82 21.95
C SER A 9 57.15 -6.03 23.00
N PHE A 10 57.04 -7.05 23.85
CA PHE A 10 58.09 -7.99 24.27
C PHE A 10 57.59 -8.88 25.42
N GLY A 11 57.85 -10.18 25.35
CA GLY A 11 57.83 -11.07 26.51
C GLY A 11 57.27 -12.47 26.26
N LEU A 12 58.16 -13.41 25.92
CA LEU A 12 57.95 -14.86 26.02
C LEU A 12 57.60 -15.29 27.45
N GLY A 13 56.79 -16.33 27.61
CA GLY A 13 56.82 -17.13 28.84
C GLY A 13 55.61 -18.02 29.15
N LEU A 14 55.87 -19.33 29.07
CA LEU A 14 55.22 -20.45 29.76
C LEU A 14 53.80 -20.91 29.38
N THR A 15 53.81 -22.09 28.78
CA THR A 15 52.80 -23.14 28.78
C THR A 15 52.20 -23.40 30.16
N GLY A 16 50.87 -23.30 30.26
CA GLY A 16 50.06 -23.88 31.32
C GLY A 16 48.77 -24.43 30.73
N LEU A 17 48.72 -25.75 30.50
CA LEU A 17 47.48 -26.49 30.21
C LEU A 17 46.65 -26.52 31.49
N LEU A 18 45.73 -25.55 31.64
CA LEU A 18 44.66 -25.63 32.62
C LEU A 18 43.42 -26.18 31.91
N ALA A 19 43.04 -27.40 32.27
CA ALA A 19 41.75 -27.97 31.90
C ALA A 19 40.64 -27.09 32.49
N ALA A 20 39.93 -26.35 31.64
CA ALA A 20 38.74 -25.63 32.05
C ALA A 20 37.65 -26.66 32.40
N PRO A 21 36.96 -26.52 33.55
CA PRO A 21 35.80 -27.35 33.83
C PRO A 21 34.74 -27.04 32.78
N ARG A 22 34.21 -28.08 32.13
CA ARG A 22 32.98 -27.95 31.35
C ARG A 22 31.88 -27.54 32.32
N ILE A 23 31.56 -26.26 32.35
CA ILE A 23 30.28 -25.80 32.91
C ILE A 23 29.23 -26.41 31.99
N ALA A 24 28.53 -27.42 32.51
CA ALA A 24 27.30 -27.89 31.90
C ALA A 24 26.42 -26.64 31.71
N GLN A 25 26.08 -26.31 30.46
CA GLN A 25 24.98 -25.41 30.19
C GLN A 25 23.76 -26.06 30.82
N ALA A 26 23.37 -25.56 31.98
CA ALA A 26 22.06 -25.83 32.52
C ALA A 26 21.09 -25.32 31.46
N SER A 27 20.38 -26.25 30.81
CA SER A 27 19.21 -25.92 30.02
C SER A 27 18.33 -25.05 30.91
N THR A 28 18.18 -23.79 30.57
CA THR A 28 17.21 -22.93 31.23
C THR A 28 15.87 -23.66 31.16
N PRO A 29 15.21 -23.94 32.30
CA PRO A 29 13.91 -24.58 32.27
C PRO A 29 13.00 -23.69 31.43
N ILE A 30 12.24 -24.32 30.53
CA ILE A 30 11.15 -23.67 29.79
C ILE A 30 10.32 -22.94 30.86
N MET A 31 10.38 -21.61 30.87
CA MET A 31 9.43 -20.84 31.66
C MET A 31 8.08 -21.06 30.99
N THR A 32 7.32 -22.04 31.48
CA THR A 32 5.89 -22.11 31.24
C THR A 32 5.33 -20.80 31.77
N SER A 33 5.03 -19.88 30.87
CA SER A 33 4.36 -18.63 31.20
C SER A 33 3.06 -18.97 31.93
N ASP A 34 2.85 -18.43 33.13
CA ASP A 34 1.60 -18.58 33.90
C ASP A 34 0.38 -17.96 33.17
N VAL A 35 0.63 -17.22 32.07
CA VAL A 35 -0.41 -16.71 31.19
C VAL A 35 -0.90 -17.85 30.26
N PRO A 36 -2.21 -18.15 30.24
CA PRO A 36 -2.75 -19.20 29.38
C PRO A 36 -2.58 -18.86 27.89
N PRO A 37 -2.61 -19.87 27.00
CA PRO A 37 -2.57 -19.64 25.55
C PRO A 37 -3.70 -18.70 25.09
N PRO A 38 -3.44 -17.74 24.20
CA PRO A 38 -4.43 -16.81 23.71
C PRO A 38 -5.45 -17.56 22.86
N THR A 39 -6.72 -17.23 23.09
CA THR A 39 -7.82 -17.71 22.26
C THR A 39 -8.28 -16.59 21.33
N LEU A 40 -8.46 -16.87 20.04
CA LEU A 40 -9.07 -15.95 19.09
C LEU A 40 -10.46 -15.55 19.53
N GLU A 41 -10.82 -14.28 19.38
CA GLU A 41 -12.17 -13.83 19.67
C GLU A 41 -13.18 -14.44 18.69
N VAL A 42 -14.46 -14.53 19.08
CA VAL A 42 -15.49 -15.09 18.20
C VAL A 42 -15.71 -14.16 17.00
N LEU A 43 -15.91 -12.86 17.27
CA LEU A 43 -16.15 -11.80 16.27
C LEU A 43 -17.12 -12.27 15.17
N LYS A 44 -16.88 -11.94 13.90
CA LYS A 44 -17.66 -12.44 12.76
C LYS A 44 -16.95 -13.55 11.98
N TRP A 45 -16.00 -14.24 12.61
CA TRP A 45 -15.38 -15.40 11.98
C TRP A 45 -16.42 -16.47 11.66
N ALA A 46 -16.28 -17.11 10.50
CA ALA A 46 -16.96 -18.38 10.27
C ALA A 46 -16.45 -19.40 11.32
N PRO A 47 -17.33 -20.13 12.03
CA PRO A 47 -16.92 -20.97 13.16
C PRO A 47 -15.81 -21.98 12.81
N ALA A 48 -15.89 -22.60 11.62
CA ALA A 48 -14.88 -23.54 11.15
C ALA A 48 -13.51 -22.87 10.90
N THR A 49 -13.50 -21.67 10.31
CA THR A 49 -12.28 -20.91 10.06
C THR A 49 -11.58 -20.53 11.35
N ARG A 50 -12.34 -20.01 12.33
CA ARG A 50 -11.79 -19.67 13.65
C ARG A 50 -11.18 -20.90 14.34
N ALA A 51 -11.88 -22.03 14.32
CA ALA A 51 -11.39 -23.27 14.94
C ALA A 51 -10.12 -23.80 14.26
N ALA A 52 -10.02 -23.66 12.94
CA ALA A 52 -8.82 -24.03 12.20
C ALA A 52 -7.64 -23.11 12.55
N LEU A 53 -7.84 -21.79 12.58
CA LEU A 53 -6.81 -20.83 12.98
C LEU A 53 -6.34 -21.06 14.41
N GLN A 54 -7.27 -21.30 15.35
CA GLN A 54 -6.93 -21.63 16.73
C GLN A 54 -6.09 -22.92 16.81
N SER A 55 -6.47 -23.97 16.07
CA SER A 55 -5.70 -25.22 16.03
C SER A 55 -4.26 -25.01 15.54
N VAL A 56 -4.06 -24.14 14.54
CA VAL A 56 -2.73 -23.79 14.05
C VAL A 56 -1.92 -23.05 15.12
N MET A 57 -2.54 -22.08 15.81
CA MET A 57 -1.90 -21.34 16.90
C MET A 57 -1.54 -22.25 18.08
N ASP A 58 -2.41 -23.19 18.45
CA ASP A 58 -2.15 -24.12 19.55
C ASP A 58 -1.02 -25.12 19.20
N ALA A 59 -0.98 -25.58 17.95
CA ALA A 59 0.01 -26.56 17.50
C ALA A 59 1.41 -25.95 17.27
N HIS A 60 1.48 -24.71 16.81
CA HIS A 60 2.74 -24.10 16.35
C HIS A 60 3.13 -22.84 17.11
N GLY A 61 2.21 -22.19 17.81
CA GLY A 61 2.50 -20.99 18.60
C GLY A 61 3.48 -21.24 19.73
N HIS A 62 3.97 -20.18 20.35
CA HIS A 62 5.01 -20.26 21.39
C HIS A 62 4.57 -20.93 22.69
N TYR A 63 3.26 -21.20 22.86
CA TYR A 63 2.72 -22.00 23.96
C TYR A 63 2.67 -23.49 23.66
N SER A 64 3.00 -23.92 22.43
CA SER A 64 3.02 -25.34 22.08
C SER A 64 4.20 -26.04 22.75
N GLU A 65 4.03 -27.32 23.10
CA GLU A 65 5.11 -28.12 23.70
C GLU A 65 6.33 -28.26 22.79
N GLY A 66 6.14 -28.11 21.46
CA GLY A 66 7.18 -28.26 20.44
C GLY A 66 7.84 -26.95 19.99
N TYR A 67 7.58 -25.82 20.64
CA TYR A 67 8.14 -24.53 20.24
C TYR A 67 9.68 -24.50 20.41
N ASP A 68 10.38 -24.12 19.34
CA ASP A 68 11.83 -23.85 19.34
C ASP A 68 12.07 -22.36 19.08
N ALA A 69 12.64 -21.67 20.07
CA ALA A 69 12.96 -20.24 19.97
C ALA A 69 14.00 -19.92 18.87
N ASN A 70 14.78 -20.92 18.43
CA ASN A 70 15.72 -20.79 17.32
C ASN A 70 15.08 -21.07 15.96
N GLN A 71 13.85 -21.57 15.93
CA GLN A 71 13.05 -21.85 14.73
C GLN A 71 11.63 -21.31 14.93
N ARG A 72 11.54 -19.99 15.09
CA ARG A 72 10.28 -19.30 15.34
C ARG A 72 9.32 -19.54 14.16
N PRO A 73 8.07 -19.95 14.41
CA PRO A 73 7.07 -20.01 13.35
C PRO A 73 6.80 -18.59 12.84
N TYR A 74 6.35 -18.46 11.60
CA TYR A 74 5.91 -17.19 11.02
C TYR A 74 4.69 -17.45 10.14
N ALA A 75 3.87 -16.42 9.97
CA ALA A 75 2.71 -16.46 9.08
C ALA A 75 2.78 -15.27 8.10
N VAL A 76 2.27 -15.48 6.90
CA VAL A 76 2.32 -14.49 5.83
C VAL A 76 0.91 -14.15 5.42
N PHE A 77 0.61 -12.86 5.38
CA PHE A 77 -0.69 -12.34 4.98
C PHE A 77 -0.50 -11.27 3.90
N ASP A 78 -1.34 -11.33 2.88
CA ASP A 78 -1.54 -10.18 2.01
C ASP A 78 -2.23 -9.06 2.81
N TRP A 79 -2.05 -7.82 2.38
CA TRP A 79 -2.63 -6.65 3.04
C TRP A 79 -4.00 -6.31 2.45
N ASP A 80 -4.03 -5.87 1.20
CA ASP A 80 -5.23 -5.38 0.52
C ASP A 80 -6.23 -6.53 0.30
N GLU A 81 -7.52 -6.27 0.53
CA GLU A 81 -8.62 -7.26 0.43
C GLU A 81 -8.44 -8.56 1.25
N THR A 82 -7.45 -8.61 2.15
CA THR A 82 -7.15 -9.76 3.02
C THR A 82 -7.08 -9.33 4.48
N ALA A 83 -6.09 -8.51 4.86
CA ALA A 83 -5.97 -7.96 6.21
C ALA A 83 -6.95 -6.80 6.46
N ILE A 84 -7.31 -6.10 5.38
CA ILE A 84 -8.24 -4.98 5.38
C ILE A 84 -9.32 -5.19 4.32
N VAL A 85 -10.44 -4.48 4.45
CA VAL A 85 -11.38 -4.31 3.34
C VAL A 85 -10.89 -3.12 2.51
N GLY A 86 -10.76 -3.31 1.20
CA GLY A 86 -10.28 -2.30 0.28
C GLY A 86 -8.81 -2.45 -0.11
N ASN A 87 -8.34 -1.43 -0.83
CA ASN A 87 -6.99 -1.35 -1.35
C ASN A 87 -6.35 0.01 -1.00
N VAL A 88 -5.24 0.01 -0.28
CA VAL A 88 -4.57 1.26 0.16
C VAL A 88 -3.93 2.02 -1.01
N GLN A 89 -3.49 1.32 -2.06
CA GLN A 89 -2.90 1.96 -3.24
C GLN A 89 -3.97 2.68 -4.07
N GLU A 90 -5.14 2.07 -4.28
CA GLU A 90 -6.28 2.72 -4.92
C GLU A 90 -6.80 3.89 -4.09
N THR A 91 -6.87 3.71 -2.76
CA THR A 91 -7.29 4.79 -1.85
C THR A 91 -6.35 5.99 -1.95
N LEU A 92 -5.04 5.75 -1.91
CA LEU A 92 -4.03 6.80 -2.11
C LEU A 92 -4.18 7.47 -3.48
N PHE A 93 -4.35 6.68 -4.53
CA PHE A 93 -4.51 7.20 -5.88
C PHE A 93 -5.72 8.12 -6.01
N HIS A 94 -6.90 7.70 -5.55
CA HIS A 94 -8.09 8.54 -5.57
C HIS A 94 -7.91 9.83 -4.77
N PHE A 95 -7.27 9.74 -3.60
CA PHE A 95 -6.93 10.90 -2.79
C PHE A 95 -5.99 11.86 -3.55
N MET A 96 -4.92 11.36 -4.16
CA MET A 96 -4.01 12.19 -4.97
C MET A 96 -4.73 12.91 -6.12
N LEU A 97 -5.72 12.26 -6.74
CA LEU A 97 -6.51 12.86 -7.81
C LEU A 97 -7.44 13.98 -7.31
N GLU A 98 -8.06 13.83 -6.14
CA GLU A 98 -8.92 14.86 -5.55
C GLU A 98 -8.14 16.05 -4.99
N HIS A 99 -6.87 15.84 -4.63
CA HIS A 99 -6.00 16.84 -3.99
C HIS A 99 -4.86 17.34 -4.89
N PHE A 100 -4.85 16.94 -6.17
CA PHE A 100 -3.82 17.23 -7.17
C PHE A 100 -2.38 17.08 -6.64
N SER A 101 -2.09 15.97 -5.94
CA SER A 101 -0.81 15.75 -5.26
C SER A 101 0.20 15.05 -6.17
N PHE A 102 0.72 15.77 -7.17
CA PHE A 102 1.70 15.27 -8.14
C PHE A 102 2.87 16.24 -8.33
N LEU A 103 4.10 15.73 -8.23
CA LEU A 103 5.30 16.59 -8.19
C LEU A 103 6.07 16.72 -9.51
N LEU A 104 5.77 15.87 -10.49
CA LEU A 104 6.53 15.89 -11.74
C LEU A 104 6.07 17.04 -12.66
N PRO A 105 7.01 17.72 -13.34
CA PRO A 105 6.64 18.56 -14.49
C PRO A 105 5.87 17.76 -15.53
N ALA A 106 4.93 18.39 -16.24
CA ALA A 106 4.04 17.72 -17.19
C ALA A 106 4.77 16.85 -18.24
N GLU A 107 5.92 17.30 -18.73
CA GLU A 107 6.73 16.53 -19.70
C GLU A 107 7.29 15.24 -19.08
N GLN A 108 7.64 15.25 -17.80
CA GLN A 108 8.07 14.04 -17.08
C GLN A 108 6.89 13.15 -16.71
N PHE A 109 5.78 13.76 -16.27
CA PHE A 109 4.53 13.04 -15.95
C PHE A 109 4.04 12.21 -17.14
N ARG A 110 4.16 12.74 -18.38
CA ARG A 110 3.83 12.02 -19.61
C ARG A 110 4.52 10.66 -19.73
N HIS A 111 5.76 10.52 -19.27
CA HIS A 111 6.49 9.26 -19.34
C HIS A 111 5.91 8.18 -18.42
N LEU A 112 5.16 8.57 -17.38
CA LEU A 112 4.49 7.63 -16.49
C LEU A 112 3.30 6.93 -17.17
N LEU A 113 2.70 7.56 -18.19
CA LEU A 113 1.50 7.05 -18.88
C LEU A 113 1.81 6.18 -20.12
N HIS A 114 3.09 5.94 -20.43
CA HIS A 114 3.55 5.36 -21.71
C HIS A 114 3.09 3.93 -21.98
N VAL A 115 2.71 3.15 -20.96
CA VAL A 115 2.33 1.74 -21.13
C VAL A 115 1.04 1.56 -21.95
N GLY A 116 0.24 2.61 -22.11
CA GLY A 116 -1.08 2.57 -22.77
C GLY A 116 -1.23 3.32 -24.09
N GLY A 117 -0.16 3.82 -24.72
CA GLY A 117 -0.27 4.70 -25.90
C GLY A 117 -0.69 4.01 -27.22
N SER A 118 -1.79 3.26 -27.26
CA SER A 118 -2.29 2.65 -28.50
C SER A 118 -3.28 3.56 -29.22
N GLU A 119 -3.18 3.65 -30.56
CA GLU A 119 -4.16 4.31 -31.42
C GLU A 119 -5.44 3.46 -31.64
N HIS A 120 -5.49 2.26 -31.07
CA HIS A 120 -6.66 1.40 -31.15
C HIS A 120 -7.70 1.83 -30.11
N PRO A 121 -9.00 1.70 -30.44
CA PRO A 121 -10.05 1.86 -29.44
C PRO A 121 -9.87 0.89 -28.28
N LEU A 122 -10.09 1.38 -27.06
CA LEU A 122 -10.20 0.54 -25.87
C LEU A 122 -11.33 -0.48 -26.07
N PRO A 123 -11.17 -1.71 -25.57
CA PRO A 123 -12.23 -2.71 -25.65
C PRO A 123 -13.46 -2.28 -24.83
N ALA A 124 -14.60 -2.93 -25.04
CA ALA A 124 -15.72 -2.78 -24.11
C ALA A 124 -15.25 -3.12 -22.68
N PRO A 125 -15.71 -2.39 -21.64
CA PRO A 125 -16.81 -1.43 -21.66
C PRO A 125 -16.41 0.05 -21.85
N PHE A 126 -15.16 0.36 -22.23
CA PHE A 126 -14.63 1.73 -22.23
C PHE A 126 -15.20 2.59 -23.36
N LYS A 127 -16.19 3.43 -23.00
CA LYS A 127 -16.89 4.34 -23.91
C LYS A 127 -17.09 5.70 -23.27
N ASN A 128 -17.16 6.75 -24.09
CA ASN A 128 -17.55 8.07 -23.63
C ASN A 128 -19.08 8.16 -23.40
N LEU A 129 -19.57 9.29 -22.90
CA LEU A 129 -21.00 9.52 -22.63
C LEU A 129 -21.87 9.53 -23.90
N ALA A 130 -21.28 9.69 -25.08
CA ALA A 130 -21.96 9.55 -26.37
C ALA A 130 -22.00 8.07 -26.86
N GLY A 131 -21.48 7.12 -26.07
CA GLY A 131 -21.44 5.70 -26.43
C GLY A 131 -20.35 5.33 -27.43
N GLN A 132 -19.44 6.26 -27.75
CA GLN A 132 -18.33 6.02 -28.66
C GLN A 132 -17.18 5.34 -27.92
N PRO A 133 -16.52 4.33 -28.51
CA PRO A 133 -15.29 3.76 -27.96
C PRO A 133 -14.22 4.82 -27.74
N ILE A 134 -13.53 4.75 -26.61
CA ILE A 134 -12.44 5.68 -26.26
C ILE A 134 -11.16 5.22 -26.95
N ILE A 135 -10.43 6.13 -27.60
CA ILE A 135 -9.08 5.86 -28.11
C ILE A 135 -8.07 6.16 -26.99
N PHE A 136 -7.16 5.21 -26.73
CA PHE A 136 -6.32 5.31 -25.52
C PHE A 136 -5.29 6.45 -25.61
N SER A 137 -4.73 6.69 -26.80
CA SER A 137 -3.84 7.84 -27.07
C SER A 137 -4.54 9.18 -26.84
N GLU A 138 -5.81 9.33 -27.24
CA GLU A 138 -6.61 10.54 -27.03
C GLU A 138 -6.88 10.78 -25.54
N LEU A 139 -7.22 9.73 -24.79
CA LEU A 139 -7.38 9.81 -23.33
C LEU A 139 -6.11 10.31 -22.64
N ILE A 140 -4.94 9.81 -23.05
CA ILE A 140 -3.65 10.27 -22.51
C ILE A 140 -3.41 11.74 -22.84
N GLN A 141 -3.73 12.20 -24.06
CA GLN A 141 -3.59 13.62 -24.41
C GLN A 141 -4.49 14.50 -23.54
N ASP A 142 -5.75 14.10 -23.36
CA ASP A 142 -6.69 14.84 -22.52
C ASP A 142 -6.22 14.94 -21.07
N ILE A 143 -5.68 13.83 -20.51
CA ILE A 143 -5.08 13.81 -19.17
C ILE A 143 -3.94 14.83 -19.07
N LEU A 144 -3.06 14.88 -20.07
CA LEU A 144 -1.91 15.79 -20.07
C LEU A 144 -2.33 17.25 -20.23
N GLU A 145 -3.38 17.53 -20.99
CA GLU A 145 -3.96 18.87 -21.11
C GLU A 145 -4.57 19.34 -19.78
N ASP A 146 -5.27 18.47 -19.06
CA ASP A 146 -5.78 18.78 -17.72
C ASP A 146 -4.65 18.96 -16.71
N TYR A 147 -3.67 18.05 -16.72
CA TYR A 147 -2.51 18.11 -15.83
C TYR A 147 -1.72 19.41 -15.99
N ARG A 148 -1.48 19.84 -17.24
CA ARG A 148 -0.82 21.13 -17.52
C ARG A 148 -1.63 22.32 -17.01
N ALA A 149 -2.96 22.30 -17.16
CA ALA A 149 -3.82 23.37 -16.67
C ALA A 149 -3.79 23.46 -15.14
N LEU A 150 -3.88 22.31 -14.45
CA LEU A 150 -3.79 22.23 -12.99
C LEU A 150 -2.42 22.66 -12.49
N ALA A 151 -1.33 22.19 -13.11
CA ALA A 151 0.03 22.58 -12.75
C ALA A 151 0.28 24.08 -12.98
N ALA A 152 -0.28 24.67 -14.04
CA ALA A 152 -0.18 26.11 -14.28
C ALA A 152 -0.96 26.94 -13.25
N HIS A 153 -2.07 26.42 -12.73
CA HIS A 153 -2.91 27.12 -11.76
C HIS A 153 -2.41 26.96 -10.31
N TYR A 154 -2.08 25.73 -9.91
CA TYR A 154 -1.76 25.40 -8.51
C TYR A 154 -0.28 25.06 -8.25
N GLY A 155 0.51 24.87 -9.31
CA GLY A 155 1.89 24.41 -9.19
C GLY A 155 2.00 22.94 -8.77
N HIS A 156 3.19 22.54 -8.31
CA HIS A 156 3.50 21.21 -7.80
C HIS A 156 3.80 21.30 -6.31
N MET A 157 2.94 20.73 -5.48
CA MET A 157 3.06 20.81 -4.02
C MET A 157 3.16 19.40 -3.42
N PRO A 158 4.08 19.16 -2.48
CA PRO A 158 4.22 17.84 -1.84
C PRO A 158 3.10 17.56 -0.83
N HIS A 159 2.40 18.62 -0.40
CA HIS A 159 1.26 18.55 0.52
C HIS A 159 -0.05 18.65 -0.27
N PRO A 160 -1.09 17.89 0.12
CA PRO A 160 -2.38 17.93 -0.56
C PRO A 160 -3.03 19.30 -0.41
N LEU A 161 -3.53 19.85 -1.52
CA LEU A 161 -4.35 21.06 -1.52
C LEU A 161 -5.74 20.74 -0.94
N PRO A 162 -6.44 21.67 -0.27
CA PRO A 162 -7.79 21.41 0.23
C PRO A 162 -8.76 21.04 -0.89
N ARG A 163 -9.57 20.01 -0.68
CA ARG A 163 -10.49 19.48 -1.70
C ARG A 163 -11.51 20.54 -2.13
N GLU A 164 -11.96 21.36 -1.19
CA GLU A 164 -12.94 22.42 -1.39
C GLU A 164 -12.42 23.50 -2.35
N GLU A 165 -11.11 23.77 -2.34
CA GLU A 165 -10.49 24.73 -3.25
C GLU A 165 -10.47 24.24 -4.70
N LEU A 166 -10.39 22.92 -4.89
CA LEU A 166 -10.28 22.30 -6.22
C LEU A 166 -11.62 21.80 -6.77
N ALA A 167 -12.63 21.60 -5.91
CA ALA A 167 -13.85 20.83 -6.23
C ALA A 167 -14.60 21.35 -7.47
N ASP A 168 -14.64 22.67 -7.65
CA ASP A 168 -15.33 23.34 -8.76
C ASP A 168 -14.44 23.57 -9.99
N ASP A 169 -13.14 23.23 -9.92
CA ASP A 169 -12.23 23.37 -11.06
C ASP A 169 -12.55 22.34 -12.15
N PRO A 170 -12.97 22.78 -13.36
CA PRO A 170 -13.31 21.86 -14.45
C PRO A 170 -12.13 20.99 -14.90
N ALA A 171 -10.89 21.47 -14.77
CA ALA A 171 -9.69 20.70 -15.08
C ALA A 171 -9.48 19.59 -14.06
N LEU A 172 -9.72 19.82 -12.76
CA LEU A 172 -9.63 18.75 -11.75
C LEU A 172 -10.69 17.69 -11.98
N GLN A 173 -11.94 18.11 -12.21
CA GLN A 173 -13.04 17.19 -12.45
C GLN A 173 -12.80 16.30 -13.68
N ALA A 174 -12.25 16.87 -14.75
CA ALA A 174 -11.85 16.12 -15.94
C ALA A 174 -10.66 15.19 -15.65
N PHE A 175 -9.60 15.72 -15.03
CA PHE A 175 -8.37 14.98 -14.72
C PHE A 175 -8.65 13.73 -13.88
N ARG A 176 -9.36 13.87 -12.77
CA ARG A 176 -9.66 12.73 -11.87
C ARG A 176 -10.49 11.66 -12.57
N ALA A 177 -11.48 12.05 -13.37
CA ALA A 177 -12.34 11.11 -14.09
C ALA A 177 -11.54 10.37 -15.17
N ARG A 178 -10.70 11.09 -15.93
CA ARG A 178 -9.87 10.50 -16.98
C ARG A 178 -8.77 9.60 -16.43
N MET A 179 -8.10 10.00 -15.35
CA MET A 179 -7.08 9.19 -14.69
C MET A 179 -7.66 7.91 -14.08
N ALA A 180 -8.81 7.98 -13.42
CA ALA A 180 -9.49 6.79 -12.91
C ALA A 180 -9.91 5.84 -14.05
N LEU A 181 -10.42 6.37 -15.16
CA LEU A 181 -10.74 5.56 -16.34
C LEU A 181 -9.48 4.98 -16.99
N TYR A 182 -8.39 5.75 -17.08
CA TYR A 182 -7.08 5.29 -17.55
C TYR A 182 -6.58 4.11 -16.71
N HIS A 183 -6.65 4.20 -15.38
CA HIS A 183 -6.24 3.11 -14.49
C HIS A 183 -7.07 1.85 -14.69
N GLN A 184 -8.41 1.98 -14.78
CA GLN A 184 -9.29 0.86 -15.08
C GLN A 184 -9.00 0.22 -16.44
N ALA A 185 -8.72 1.03 -17.46
CA ALA A 185 -8.35 0.56 -18.80
C ALA A 185 -6.99 -0.15 -18.80
N LEU A 186 -5.99 0.42 -18.12
CA LEU A 186 -4.66 -0.16 -17.98
C LEU A 186 -4.73 -1.55 -17.32
N ARG A 187 -5.49 -1.67 -16.22
CA ARG A 187 -5.77 -2.94 -15.54
C ARG A 187 -6.45 -3.94 -16.47
N ALA A 188 -7.47 -3.52 -17.21
CA ALA A 188 -8.23 -4.42 -18.09
C ALA A 188 -7.38 -4.96 -19.26
N ILE A 189 -6.43 -4.17 -19.77
CA ILE A 189 -5.61 -4.54 -20.93
C ILE A 189 -4.34 -5.29 -20.52
N HIS A 190 -3.69 -4.87 -19.43
CA HIS A 190 -2.35 -5.34 -19.06
C HIS A 190 -2.29 -6.12 -17.75
N GLY A 191 -3.42 -6.23 -17.03
CA GLY A 191 -3.51 -6.94 -15.76
C GLY A 191 -3.17 -6.10 -14.54
N GLU A 192 -3.45 -6.68 -13.36
CA GLU A 192 -3.35 -6.01 -12.06
C GLU A 192 -1.93 -5.49 -11.76
N GLU A 193 -0.93 -6.34 -11.96
CA GLU A 193 0.47 -6.03 -11.61
C GLU A 193 1.01 -4.82 -12.37
N VAL A 194 0.62 -4.65 -13.64
CA VAL A 194 1.01 -3.48 -14.44
C VAL A 194 0.30 -2.23 -13.94
N ALA A 195 -0.99 -2.33 -13.59
CA ALA A 195 -1.77 -1.22 -13.08
C ALA A 195 -1.27 -0.73 -11.70
N GLN A 196 -1.01 -1.64 -10.77
CA GLN A 196 -0.46 -1.33 -9.44
C GLN A 196 0.91 -0.65 -9.52
N ARG A 197 1.82 -1.16 -10.37
CA ARG A 197 3.09 -0.47 -10.63
C ARG A 197 2.91 0.93 -11.22
N GLY A 198 1.87 1.12 -12.03
CA GLY A 198 1.45 2.43 -12.53
C GLY A 198 1.16 3.40 -11.39
N LEU A 199 0.37 2.99 -10.39
CA LEU A 199 0.05 3.82 -9.24
C LEU A 199 1.29 4.22 -8.43
N ILE A 200 2.20 3.27 -8.17
CA ILE A 200 3.45 3.55 -7.44
C ILE A 200 4.31 4.57 -8.19
N ARG A 201 4.38 4.48 -9.52
CA ARG A 201 5.13 5.43 -10.36
C ARG A 201 4.61 6.86 -10.28
N LEU A 202 3.32 7.06 -9.96
CA LEU A 202 2.74 8.40 -9.80
C LEU A 202 3.29 9.16 -8.58
N LEU A 203 3.92 8.46 -7.63
CA LEU A 203 4.61 9.06 -6.48
C LEU A 203 6.01 9.61 -6.82
N ALA A 204 6.44 9.52 -8.09
CA ALA A 204 7.73 10.03 -8.52
C ALA A 204 7.92 11.51 -8.15
N GLY A 205 9.08 11.81 -7.57
CA GLY A 205 9.43 13.15 -7.06
C GLY A 205 9.14 13.34 -5.57
N GLN A 206 8.30 12.51 -4.95
CA GLN A 206 8.02 12.56 -3.50
C GLN A 206 9.21 12.01 -2.70
N THR A 207 9.47 12.54 -1.50
CA THR A 207 10.34 11.88 -0.53
C THR A 207 9.58 10.78 0.23
N VAL A 208 10.29 9.88 0.91
CA VAL A 208 9.67 8.85 1.77
C VAL A 208 8.78 9.51 2.84
N GLN A 209 9.23 10.63 3.42
CA GLN A 209 8.46 11.35 4.42
C GLN A 209 7.15 11.91 3.85
N ASP A 210 7.19 12.47 2.63
CA ASP A 210 6.00 12.99 1.98
C ASP A 210 5.03 11.86 1.63
N VAL A 211 5.53 10.70 1.17
CA VAL A 211 4.70 9.51 0.91
C VAL A 211 4.02 9.02 2.19
N VAL A 212 4.74 8.96 3.31
CA VAL A 212 4.16 8.58 4.61
C VAL A 212 3.08 9.58 5.06
N ALA A 213 3.31 10.88 4.88
CA ALA A 213 2.33 11.90 5.23
C ALA A 213 1.07 11.82 4.33
N LEU A 214 1.27 11.66 3.03
CA LEU A 214 0.21 11.57 2.04
C LEU A 214 -0.64 10.31 2.22
N THR A 215 -0.01 9.16 2.45
CA THR A 215 -0.72 7.89 2.72
C THR A 215 -1.49 7.93 4.03
N ARG A 216 -0.94 8.57 5.06
CA ARG A 216 -1.66 8.79 6.32
C ARG A 216 -2.92 9.63 6.10
N ALA A 217 -2.80 10.77 5.42
CA ALA A 217 -3.94 11.63 5.13
C ALA A 217 -5.02 10.92 4.29
N ALA A 218 -4.60 10.16 3.28
CA ALA A 218 -5.50 9.35 2.46
C ALA A 218 -6.26 8.31 3.29
N ASN A 219 -5.55 7.56 4.14
CA ASN A 219 -6.15 6.52 4.98
C ASN A 219 -7.08 7.10 6.05
N GLU A 220 -6.68 8.19 6.73
CA GLU A 220 -7.50 8.88 7.73
C GLU A 220 -8.81 9.40 7.12
N SER A 221 -8.72 10.02 5.94
CA SER A 221 -9.89 10.47 5.19
C SER A 221 -10.80 9.30 4.80
N ALA A 222 -10.23 8.25 4.21
CA ALA A 222 -10.97 7.11 3.69
C ALA A 222 -11.64 6.26 4.78
N LEU A 223 -11.01 6.09 5.94
CA LEU A 223 -11.58 5.39 7.10
C LEU A 223 -12.78 6.12 7.67
N GLY A 224 -12.82 7.46 7.57
CA GLY A 224 -13.95 8.29 8.00
C GLY A 224 -15.11 8.35 7.01
N GLN A 225 -14.92 7.95 5.75
CA GLN A 225 -15.94 8.00 4.69
C GLN A 225 -16.77 6.72 4.62
N SER A 226 -18.01 6.81 4.13
CA SER A 226 -18.89 5.65 3.86
C SER A 226 -18.29 4.70 2.81
N ILE A 227 -18.68 3.42 2.87
CA ILE A 227 -18.40 2.48 1.78
C ILE A 227 -19.43 2.75 0.68
N GLU A 228 -18.98 3.18 -0.49
CA GLU A 228 -19.87 3.49 -1.60
C GLU A 228 -19.20 3.42 -2.98
N ARG A 229 -20.04 3.41 -4.02
CA ARG A 229 -19.60 3.55 -5.41
C ARG A 229 -19.77 5.01 -5.84
N ILE A 230 -18.66 5.69 -6.06
CA ILE A 230 -18.65 7.11 -6.43
C ILE A 230 -18.50 7.23 -7.94
N THR A 231 -19.36 8.03 -8.58
CA THR A 231 -19.25 8.31 -10.02
C THR A 231 -18.64 9.67 -10.26
N TRP A 232 -17.48 9.70 -10.90
CA TRP A 232 -16.83 10.91 -11.38
C TRP A 232 -17.17 11.15 -12.84
N LYS A 233 -17.31 12.42 -13.20
CA LYS A 233 -17.66 12.85 -14.56
C LYS A 233 -16.72 13.96 -14.99
N SER A 234 -16.23 13.91 -16.22
CA SER A 234 -15.59 15.08 -16.83
C SER A 234 -16.69 16.07 -17.24
N PRO A 235 -16.55 17.37 -16.94
CA PRO A 235 -17.58 18.36 -17.25
C PRO A 235 -17.72 18.59 -18.76
N ALA A 236 -18.93 18.91 -19.21
CA ALA A 236 -19.21 19.21 -20.61
C ALA A 236 -18.46 20.46 -21.14
N SER A 237 -18.04 21.36 -20.24
CA SER A 237 -17.18 22.51 -20.55
C SER A 237 -15.75 22.12 -20.91
N ARG A 238 -15.34 20.87 -20.65
CA ARG A 238 -13.99 20.37 -20.90
C ARG A 238 -14.04 18.97 -21.53
N PRO A 239 -14.64 18.81 -22.72
CA PRO A 239 -14.91 17.50 -23.31
C PRO A 239 -13.63 16.75 -23.70
N GLY A 240 -12.55 17.46 -24.06
CA GLY A 240 -11.34 16.83 -24.59
C GLY A 240 -11.58 16.15 -25.94
N ARG A 241 -10.57 15.45 -26.44
CA ARG A 241 -10.62 14.64 -27.67
C ARG A 241 -11.49 13.40 -27.49
N THR A 242 -11.43 12.79 -26.31
CA THR A 242 -12.21 11.60 -25.94
C THR A 242 -13.71 11.89 -25.82
N GLY A 243 -14.08 13.17 -25.68
CA GLY A 243 -15.42 13.60 -25.31
C GLY A 243 -15.70 13.41 -23.81
N PRO A 244 -16.84 13.93 -23.31
CA PRO A 244 -17.22 13.78 -21.91
C PRO A 244 -17.34 12.30 -21.52
N LEU A 245 -16.76 11.91 -20.39
CA LEU A 245 -16.81 10.56 -19.86
C LEU A 245 -17.30 10.52 -18.41
N SER A 246 -17.68 9.32 -17.98
CA SER A 246 -17.97 9.02 -16.57
C SER A 246 -17.26 7.75 -16.17
N VAL A 247 -16.78 7.69 -14.94
CA VAL A 247 -16.16 6.51 -14.35
C VAL A 247 -16.71 6.30 -12.95
N THR A 248 -16.94 5.05 -12.58
CA THR A 248 -17.33 4.70 -11.22
C THR A 248 -16.15 4.05 -10.53
N ILE A 249 -15.78 4.60 -9.38
CA ILE A 249 -14.79 4.02 -8.47
C ILE A 249 -15.49 3.47 -7.23
N THR A 250 -14.81 2.60 -6.49
CA THR A 250 -15.27 2.13 -5.19
C THR A 250 -14.45 2.80 -4.10
N GLN A 251 -15.12 3.47 -3.17
CA GLN A 251 -14.53 3.94 -1.93
C GLN A 251 -14.85 2.91 -0.86
N ALA A 252 -13.84 2.17 -0.42
CA ALA A 252 -13.98 1.19 0.63
C ALA A 252 -12.61 1.00 1.29
N LEU A 253 -12.42 1.56 2.48
CA LEU A 253 -11.28 1.24 3.32
C LEU A 253 -11.78 0.96 4.73
N ARG A 254 -11.59 -0.25 5.24
CA ARG A 254 -11.91 -0.61 6.62
C ARG A 254 -10.87 -1.54 7.23
N LEU A 255 -10.61 -1.32 8.50
CA LEU A 255 -9.97 -2.32 9.35
C LEU A 255 -11.01 -3.33 9.80
N THR A 256 -10.61 -4.61 9.90
CA THR A 256 -11.47 -5.66 10.45
C THR A 256 -10.97 -6.03 11.85
N PRO A 257 -11.85 -6.08 12.86
CA PRO A 257 -11.44 -6.51 14.20
C PRO A 257 -10.92 -7.96 14.18
N GLU A 258 -11.39 -8.79 13.26
CA GLU A 258 -10.96 -10.18 13.08
C GLU A 258 -9.46 -10.29 12.77
N MET A 259 -8.97 -9.52 11.79
CA MET A 259 -7.56 -9.55 11.41
C MET A 259 -6.68 -8.85 12.45
N ALA A 260 -7.18 -7.78 13.07
CA ALA A 260 -6.49 -7.13 14.18
C ALA A 260 -6.31 -8.07 15.38
N ASP A 261 -7.35 -8.83 15.72
CA ASP A 261 -7.34 -9.85 16.78
C ASP A 261 -6.35 -10.98 16.44
N LEU A 262 -6.40 -11.49 15.20
CA LEU A 262 -5.50 -12.52 14.72
C LEU A 262 -4.03 -12.07 14.79
N PHE A 263 -3.71 -10.83 14.37
CA PHE A 263 -2.34 -10.33 14.43
C PHE A 263 -1.87 -10.08 15.87
N GLN A 264 -2.75 -9.59 16.75
CA GLN A 264 -2.39 -9.39 18.16
C GLN A 264 -2.13 -10.71 18.88
N ARG A 265 -3.00 -11.70 18.68
CA ARG A 265 -2.91 -13.00 19.37
C ARG A 265 -1.93 -13.96 18.71
N GLY A 266 -1.74 -13.81 17.41
CA GLY A 266 -0.92 -14.66 16.58
C GLY A 266 0.43 -14.07 16.16
N GLY A 267 0.76 -12.80 16.48
CA GLY A 267 1.94 -12.16 15.87
C GLY A 267 2.61 -10.95 16.55
N ALA A 268 2.17 -10.43 17.70
CA ALA A 268 2.54 -9.06 18.10
C ALA A 268 3.31 -8.88 19.42
N ASP A 269 3.87 -9.92 20.01
CA ASP A 269 4.73 -9.74 21.19
C ASP A 269 5.79 -10.85 21.25
N ASP A 270 6.91 -10.71 20.53
CA ASP A 270 8.00 -11.72 20.41
C ASP A 270 7.60 -13.09 19.83
N ARG A 271 6.40 -13.21 19.27
CA ARG A 271 5.70 -14.47 19.03
C ARG A 271 5.10 -14.45 17.63
N VAL A 272 5.75 -15.20 16.73
CA VAL A 272 5.42 -15.40 15.31
C VAL A 272 5.49 -14.12 14.47
N ASP A 273 6.50 -14.00 13.61
CA ASP A 273 6.62 -12.83 12.74
C ASP A 273 5.47 -12.85 11.70
N ALA A 274 4.62 -11.82 11.71
CA ALA A 274 3.69 -11.57 10.62
C ALA A 274 4.42 -10.78 9.53
N LEU A 275 4.62 -11.41 8.37
CA LEU A 275 5.18 -10.74 7.20
C LEU A 275 4.04 -10.33 6.27
N PHE A 276 4.04 -9.05 5.88
CA PHE A 276 3.19 -8.52 4.83
C PHE A 276 3.95 -8.59 3.49
N LEU A 277 3.30 -9.08 2.45
CA LEU A 277 3.83 -9.11 1.08
C LEU A 277 3.46 -7.86 0.30
#